data_AF-A0A7J4NCC2-F1
#
_entry.id   AF-A0A7J4NCC2-F1
#
_cell.length_a   1.000
_cell.length_b   1.000
_cell.length_c   1.000
_cell.angle_alpha   90.00
_cell.angle_beta   90.00
_cell.angle_gamma   90.00
#
_symmetry.space_group_name_H-M   'P 1'
#
loop_
_entity.id
_entity.type
_entity.pdbx_description
1 polymer ?
#
loop_
_entity_poly.entity_id
_entity_poly.type
_entity_poly.pdbx_seq_one_letter_code
_entity_poly.pdbx_strand_id
1 'polypeptide(L)'
;MIERAATAGRAACSARNWPNLDFPEQPALEQQTPAVVDLEVSDEKLLELSDTGLLALNLEEMKAIQTHYRDPEVQSAREELGLPPNAPTDAELECLAQTWSEHCSHKIFAANIHHIDTETGEDSTIDSLFKTHIMKPTLDIQSNVDWLLSIFHDNSGVIAWNDEWSLCMKAETHNSPSALDPFGGAMTGIVGVNRDILGTG
;
A
#
# COMPACT_ATOMS: atom_id res chain seq x y z
N MET A 1 4.23 -2.33 26.00
CA MET A 1 3.99 -2.13 27.45
C MET A 1 2.56 -2.60 27.71
N ILE A 2 2.30 -3.48 28.68
CA ILE A 2 0.91 -3.86 29.01
C ILE A 2 0.33 -2.74 29.87
N GLU A 3 -0.63 -2.00 29.34
CA GLU A 3 -1.20 -0.83 30.03
C GLU A 3 -2.33 -1.21 31.01
N ARG A 4 -3.04 -2.31 30.77
CA ARG A 4 -4.11 -2.80 31.64
C ARG A 4 -4.10 -4.33 31.69
N ALA A 5 -4.20 -4.90 32.88
CA ALA A 5 -4.33 -6.34 33.09
C ALA A 5 -5.41 -6.61 34.14
N ALA A 6 -6.20 -7.65 33.92
CA ALA A 6 -7.15 -8.17 34.89
C ALA A 6 -6.76 -9.60 35.25
N THR A 7 -6.70 -9.90 36.54
CA THR A 7 -6.33 -11.23 37.03
C THR A 7 -7.44 -11.82 37.88
N ALA A 8 -7.68 -13.11 37.72
CA ALA A 8 -8.64 -13.88 38.51
C ALA A 8 -7.90 -14.94 39.33
N GLY A 9 -8.13 -14.96 40.65
CA GLY A 9 -7.64 -16.02 41.52
C GLY A 9 -8.48 -17.29 41.40
N ARG A 10 -7.94 -18.42 41.88
CA ARG A 10 -8.60 -19.75 41.85
C ARG A 10 -10.06 -19.73 42.33
N ALA A 11 -10.34 -19.03 43.43
CA ALA A 11 -11.69 -18.92 43.99
C ALA A 11 -12.67 -18.14 43.08
N ALA A 12 -12.20 -17.07 42.43
CA ALA A 12 -13.00 -16.29 41.49
C ALA A 12 -13.34 -17.10 40.23
N CYS A 13 -12.36 -17.86 39.70
CA CYS A 13 -12.57 -18.79 38.59
C CYS A 13 -13.60 -19.87 38.94
N SER A 14 -13.49 -20.48 40.13
CA SER A 14 -14.45 -21.50 40.59
C SER A 14 -15.88 -20.95 40.75
N ALA A 15 -16.01 -19.67 41.11
CA ALA A 15 -17.29 -18.98 41.21
C ALA A 15 -17.80 -18.38 39.89
N ARG A 16 -17.08 -18.57 38.78
CA ARG A 16 -17.34 -17.93 37.46
C ARG A 16 -17.41 -16.40 37.53
N ASN A 17 -16.70 -15.81 38.49
CA ASN A 17 -16.57 -14.37 38.62
C ASN A 17 -15.32 -13.92 37.85
N TRP A 18 -15.52 -13.54 36.59
CA TRP A 18 -14.44 -13.10 35.71
C TRP A 18 -14.30 -11.58 35.81
N PRO A 19 -13.07 -11.06 35.98
CA PRO A 19 -12.87 -9.62 35.97
C PRO A 19 -13.14 -9.09 34.57
N ASN A 20 -13.94 -8.04 34.48
CA ASN A 20 -14.22 -7.37 33.22
C ASN A 20 -13.13 -6.31 32.96
N LEU A 21 -12.64 -6.27 31.73
CA LEU A 21 -11.75 -5.22 31.25
C LEU A 21 -12.55 -4.40 30.25
N ASP A 22 -13.08 -3.27 30.69
CA ASP A 22 -13.80 -2.38 29.79
C ASP A 22 -12.83 -1.81 28.75
N PHE A 23 -13.31 -1.66 27.52
CA PHE A 23 -12.57 -0.95 26.49
C PHE A 23 -12.28 0.48 26.96
N PRO A 24 -11.10 1.04 26.63
CA PRO A 24 -10.88 2.47 26.86
C PRO A 24 -11.97 3.27 26.15
N GLU A 25 -12.48 4.32 26.79
CA GLU A 25 -13.32 5.30 26.08
C GLU A 25 -12.51 5.87 24.93
N GLN A 26 -13.00 5.67 23.71
CA GLN A 26 -12.39 6.29 22.55
C GLN A 26 -12.65 7.80 22.64
N PRO A 27 -11.61 8.65 22.67
CA PRO A 27 -11.82 10.08 22.65
C PRO A 27 -12.61 10.47 21.39
N ALA A 28 -13.51 11.44 21.53
CA ALA A 28 -14.23 11.98 20.39
C ALA A 28 -13.21 12.52 19.37
N LEU A 29 -13.23 11.98 18.16
CA LEU A 29 -12.42 12.49 17.05
C LEU A 29 -13.01 13.82 16.59
N GLU A 30 -12.29 14.91 16.79
CA GLU A 30 -12.61 16.19 16.17
C GLU A 30 -12.35 16.07 14.67
N GLN A 31 -13.43 16.05 13.89
CA GLN A 31 -13.33 16.04 12.43
C GLN A 31 -12.95 17.44 11.94
N GLN A 32 -11.88 17.52 11.16
CA GLN A 32 -11.47 18.73 10.48
C GLN A 32 -11.84 18.62 9.00
N THR A 33 -12.33 19.72 8.43
CA THR A 33 -12.57 19.79 6.99
C THR A 33 -11.22 19.76 6.26
N PRO A 34 -11.08 18.97 5.17
CA PRO A 34 -9.85 18.95 4.38
C PRO A 34 -9.42 20.36 3.93
N ALA A 35 -8.15 20.68 4.09
CA ALA A 35 -7.59 21.96 3.66
C ALA A 35 -7.36 21.97 2.14
N VAL A 36 -7.57 23.11 1.50
CA VAL A 36 -7.25 23.28 0.06
C VAL A 36 -5.76 23.58 -0.09
N VAL A 37 -5.07 22.84 -0.94
CA VAL A 37 -3.62 23.00 -1.18
C VAL A 37 -3.40 23.67 -2.54
N ASP A 38 -2.92 24.90 -2.52
CA ASP A 38 -2.60 25.63 -3.74
C ASP A 38 -1.33 25.08 -4.40
N LEU A 39 -1.49 24.52 -5.60
CA LEU A 39 -0.39 24.01 -6.41
C LEU A 39 0.08 25.02 -7.47
N GLU A 40 -0.55 26.19 -7.63
CA GLU A 40 -0.15 27.22 -8.60
C GLU A 40 1.04 28.07 -8.09
N VAL A 41 2.13 27.36 -7.77
CA VAL A 41 3.36 27.90 -7.17
C VAL A 41 4.58 27.50 -8.00
N SER A 42 5.76 28.02 -7.65
CA SER A 42 7.01 27.68 -8.34
C SER A 42 7.42 26.21 -8.09
N ASP A 43 8.31 25.68 -8.94
CA ASP A 43 8.85 24.33 -8.80
C ASP A 43 9.52 24.10 -7.43
N GLU A 44 10.24 25.10 -6.92
CA GLU A 44 10.85 25.04 -5.59
C GLU A 44 9.80 24.93 -4.50
N LYS A 45 8.67 25.65 -4.65
CA LYS A 45 7.59 25.61 -3.68
C LYS A 45 6.78 24.31 -3.75
N LEU A 46 6.64 23.71 -4.93
CA LEU A 46 6.08 22.36 -5.08
C LEU A 46 6.91 21.32 -4.33
N LEU A 47 8.24 21.38 -4.47
CA LEU A 47 9.14 20.49 -3.74
C LEU A 47 9.08 20.73 -2.23
N GLU A 48 8.99 22.00 -1.79
CA GLU A 48 8.82 22.32 -0.37
C GLU A 48 7.49 21.78 0.18
N LEU A 49 6.39 21.85 -0.58
CA LEU A 49 5.10 21.27 -0.19
C LEU A 49 5.20 19.74 -0.05
N SER A 50 5.91 19.08 -0.97
CA SER A 50 6.15 17.64 -0.91
C SER A 50 6.96 17.23 0.34
N ASP A 51 8.03 17.98 0.64
CA ASP A 51 8.89 17.73 1.80
C ASP A 51 8.16 17.99 3.13
N THR A 52 7.53 19.17 3.26
CA THR A 52 6.82 19.57 4.50
C THR A 52 5.56 18.76 4.75
N GLY A 53 4.89 18.29 3.70
CA GLY A 53 3.75 17.38 3.78
C GLY A 53 4.13 15.91 3.94
N LEU A 54 5.43 15.55 3.94
CA LEU A 54 5.91 14.16 3.97
C LEU A 54 5.35 13.28 2.85
N LEU A 55 5.06 13.90 1.69
CA LEU A 55 4.41 13.25 0.55
C LEU A 55 5.39 12.38 -0.26
N ALA A 56 6.69 12.66 -0.17
CA ALA A 56 7.75 11.99 -0.92
C ALA A 56 7.53 11.97 -2.45
N LEU A 57 6.80 12.96 -2.97
CA LEU A 57 6.56 13.18 -4.40
C LEU A 57 7.74 13.95 -5.01
N ASN A 58 8.22 13.50 -6.17
CA ASN A 58 9.21 14.24 -6.94
C ASN A 58 8.57 15.37 -7.76
N LEU A 59 9.40 16.21 -8.41
CA LEU A 59 8.90 17.35 -9.18
C LEU A 59 7.99 16.93 -10.36
N GLU A 60 8.30 15.84 -11.03
CA GLU A 60 7.49 15.33 -12.15
C GLU A 60 6.10 14.91 -11.68
N GLU A 61 6.02 14.21 -10.56
CA GLU A 61 4.75 13.80 -9.95
C GLU A 61 3.95 15.02 -9.45
N MET A 62 4.58 15.97 -8.77
CA MET A 62 3.93 17.21 -8.35
C MET A 62 3.38 17.99 -9.54
N LYS A 63 4.12 18.04 -10.66
CA LYS A 63 3.66 18.68 -11.90
C LYS A 63 2.56 17.91 -12.60
N ALA A 64 2.57 16.58 -12.55
CA ALA A 64 1.49 15.76 -13.08
C ALA A 64 0.19 16.04 -12.32
N ILE A 65 0.25 16.11 -10.99
CA ILE A 65 -0.89 16.48 -10.14
C ILE A 65 -1.33 17.92 -10.43
N GLN A 66 -0.41 18.88 -10.48
CA GLN A 66 -0.72 20.27 -10.84
C GLN A 66 -1.43 20.35 -12.21
N THR A 67 -0.94 19.62 -13.20
CA THR A 67 -1.54 19.58 -14.55
C THR A 67 -2.95 19.01 -14.52
N HIS A 68 -3.19 17.96 -13.72
CA HIS A 68 -4.53 17.40 -13.55
C HIS A 68 -5.54 18.44 -13.03
N TYR A 69 -5.14 19.27 -12.05
CA TYR A 69 -6.01 20.32 -11.51
C TYR A 69 -6.12 21.57 -12.39
N ARG A 70 -5.31 21.67 -13.45
CA ARG A 70 -5.44 22.69 -14.50
C ARG A 70 -6.39 22.27 -15.63
N ASP A 71 -6.78 21.01 -15.70
CA ASP A 71 -7.64 20.48 -16.76
C ASP A 71 -9.07 21.06 -16.62
N PRO A 72 -9.60 21.77 -17.64
CA PRO A 72 -10.96 22.32 -17.59
C PRO A 72 -12.06 21.28 -17.36
N GLU A 73 -11.88 20.04 -17.84
CA GLU A 73 -12.86 18.97 -17.61
C GLU A 73 -12.87 18.55 -16.14
N VAL A 74 -11.69 18.44 -15.51
CA VAL A 74 -11.54 18.16 -14.08
C VAL A 74 -12.12 19.30 -13.25
N GLN A 75 -11.83 20.54 -13.61
CA GLN A 75 -12.37 21.73 -12.92
C GLN A 75 -13.89 21.74 -12.95
N SER A 76 -14.50 21.55 -14.13
CA SER A 76 -15.97 21.50 -14.28
C SER A 76 -16.59 20.38 -13.44
N ALA A 77 -16.00 19.18 -13.46
CA ALA A 77 -16.51 18.05 -12.66
C ALA A 77 -16.41 18.31 -11.15
N ARG A 78 -15.35 18.99 -10.70
CA ARG A 78 -15.16 19.37 -9.29
C ARG A 78 -16.16 20.44 -8.85
N GLU A 79 -16.46 21.43 -9.68
CA GLU A 79 -17.48 22.45 -9.38
C GLU A 79 -18.87 21.83 -9.18
N GLU A 80 -19.25 20.86 -10.03
CA GLU A 80 -20.52 20.13 -9.90
C GLU A 80 -20.65 19.38 -8.57
N LEU A 81 -19.52 18.91 -8.03
CA LEU A 81 -19.43 18.23 -6.73
C LEU A 81 -19.28 19.20 -5.53
N GLY A 82 -19.20 20.51 -5.77
CA GLY A 82 -18.95 21.51 -4.74
C GLY A 82 -17.53 21.49 -4.17
N LEU A 83 -16.57 20.95 -4.92
CA LEU A 83 -15.16 20.89 -4.55
C LEU A 83 -14.39 22.12 -5.09
N PRO A 84 -13.22 22.45 -4.52
CA PRO A 84 -12.34 23.48 -5.08
C PRO A 84 -11.91 23.09 -6.51
N PRO A 85 -12.20 23.89 -7.55
CA PRO A 85 -11.97 23.47 -8.93
C PRO A 85 -10.50 23.33 -9.28
N ASN A 86 -9.67 24.25 -8.82
CA ASN A 86 -8.30 24.44 -9.31
C ASN A 86 -7.23 23.87 -8.38
N ALA A 87 -7.62 23.13 -7.34
CA ALA A 87 -6.69 22.66 -6.32
C ALA A 87 -7.17 21.35 -5.66
N PRO A 88 -6.25 20.45 -5.31
CA PRO A 88 -6.54 19.33 -4.43
C PRO A 88 -6.83 19.80 -3.00
N THR A 89 -7.52 18.95 -2.26
CA THR A 89 -7.46 18.96 -0.81
C THR A 89 -6.20 18.23 -0.32
N ASP A 90 -5.79 18.49 0.92
CA ASP A 90 -4.72 17.77 1.60
C ASP A 90 -4.97 16.24 1.62
N ALA A 91 -6.20 15.81 1.84
CA ALA A 91 -6.59 14.40 1.80
C ALA A 91 -6.43 13.78 0.40
N GLU A 92 -6.78 14.51 -0.67
CA GLU A 92 -6.57 14.05 -2.05
C GLU A 92 -5.08 13.93 -2.38
N LEU A 93 -4.29 14.92 -1.94
CA LEU A 93 -2.86 14.95 -2.17
C LEU A 93 -2.13 13.82 -1.43
N GLU A 94 -2.50 13.55 -0.17
CA GLU A 94 -2.00 12.41 0.60
C GLU A 94 -2.36 11.08 -0.06
N CYS A 95 -3.60 10.94 -0.55
CA CYS A 95 -4.04 9.72 -1.25
C CYS A 95 -3.19 9.46 -2.51
N LEU A 96 -2.94 10.50 -3.31
CA LEU A 96 -2.06 10.40 -4.49
C LEU A 96 -0.63 10.05 -4.08
N ALA A 97 -0.07 10.71 -3.07
CA ALA A 97 1.27 10.43 -2.56
C ALA A 97 1.45 8.98 -2.11
N GLN A 98 0.51 8.46 -1.31
CA GLN A 98 0.57 7.07 -0.84
C GLN A 98 0.45 6.07 -1.99
N THR A 99 -0.53 6.27 -2.88
CA THR A 99 -0.74 5.35 -4.01
C THR A 99 0.41 5.35 -5.02
N TRP A 100 1.06 6.50 -5.19
CA TRP A 100 2.22 6.65 -6.08
C TRP A 100 3.55 6.38 -5.39
N SER A 101 3.56 5.98 -4.11
CA SER A 101 4.80 5.61 -3.43
C SER A 101 5.49 4.41 -4.10
N GLU A 102 6.80 4.25 -3.91
CA GLU A 102 7.53 3.09 -4.44
C GLU A 102 6.94 1.77 -3.91
N HIS A 103 6.55 1.74 -2.64
CA HIS A 103 5.99 0.56 -2.00
C HIS A 103 4.64 0.14 -2.61
N CYS A 104 3.83 1.09 -3.10
CA CYS A 104 2.53 0.79 -3.70
C CYS A 104 2.62 0.57 -5.21
N SER A 105 3.35 1.44 -5.92
CA SER A 105 3.43 1.42 -7.38
C SER A 105 4.51 0.50 -7.94
N HIS A 106 5.46 0.05 -7.10
CA HIS A 106 6.55 -0.85 -7.50
C HIS A 106 7.36 -0.33 -8.70
N LYS A 107 7.75 0.95 -8.69
CA LYS A 107 8.29 1.64 -9.88
C LYS A 107 9.60 1.01 -10.34
N ILE A 108 10.48 0.57 -9.42
CA ILE A 108 11.72 -0.11 -9.77
C ILE A 108 11.43 -1.43 -10.50
N PHE A 109 10.43 -2.19 -10.03
CA PHE A 109 10.02 -3.45 -10.66
C PHE A 109 9.36 -3.24 -12.03
N ALA A 110 8.75 -2.07 -12.26
CA ALA A 110 8.13 -1.67 -13.52
C ALA A 110 9.08 -0.93 -14.48
N ALA A 111 10.26 -0.51 -14.02
CA ALA A 111 11.16 0.36 -14.77
C ALA A 111 11.75 -0.32 -16.03
N ASN A 112 12.09 0.51 -17.02
CA ASN A 112 12.95 0.14 -18.13
C ASN A 112 14.41 0.37 -17.72
N ILE A 113 15.21 -0.70 -17.69
CA ILE A 113 16.57 -0.70 -17.13
C ILE A 113 17.57 -0.98 -18.23
N HIS A 114 18.47 -0.04 -18.47
CA HIS A 114 19.69 -0.25 -19.25
C HIS A 114 20.79 -0.77 -18.33
N HIS A 115 21.33 -1.95 -18.62
CA HIS A 115 22.33 -2.63 -17.80
C HIS A 115 23.54 -3.04 -18.63
N ILE A 116 24.73 -2.65 -18.15
CA ILE A 116 26.02 -3.03 -18.72
C ILE A 116 26.77 -3.88 -17.69
N ASP A 117 27.00 -5.15 -18.02
CA ASP A 117 27.86 -6.03 -17.24
C ASP A 117 29.32 -5.78 -17.61
N THR A 118 30.10 -5.26 -16.66
CA THR A 118 31.51 -4.94 -16.88
C THR A 118 32.45 -6.14 -16.87
N GLU A 119 32.01 -7.31 -16.39
CA GLU A 119 32.78 -8.55 -16.39
C GLU A 119 32.61 -9.32 -17.70
N THR A 120 31.37 -9.43 -18.19
CA THR A 120 31.06 -10.15 -19.45
C THR A 120 31.06 -9.25 -20.68
N GLY A 121 30.91 -7.94 -20.50
CA GLY A 121 30.73 -6.96 -21.57
C GLY A 121 29.32 -6.95 -22.16
N GLU A 122 28.34 -7.60 -21.52
CA GLU A 122 26.95 -7.61 -21.96
C GLU A 122 26.31 -6.23 -21.81
N ASP A 123 25.65 -5.76 -22.86
CA ASP A 123 24.87 -4.52 -22.89
C ASP A 123 23.42 -4.89 -23.21
N SER A 124 22.53 -4.67 -22.23
CA SER A 124 21.16 -5.18 -22.26
C SER A 124 20.16 -4.12 -21.80
N THR A 125 18.93 -4.24 -22.31
CA THR A 125 17.79 -3.44 -21.84
C THR A 125 16.70 -4.39 -21.34
N ILE A 126 16.26 -4.18 -20.11
CA ILE A 126 15.22 -4.98 -19.46
C ILE A 126 13.97 -4.14 -19.31
N ASP A 127 12.88 -4.56 -19.96
CA ASP A 127 11.56 -3.94 -19.80
C ASP A 127 10.84 -4.58 -18.61
N SER A 128 10.87 -3.90 -17.45
CA SER A 128 10.32 -4.34 -16.17
C SER A 128 10.92 -5.66 -15.66
N LEU A 129 11.62 -5.60 -14.52
CA LEU A 129 12.09 -6.80 -13.83
C LEU A 129 10.94 -7.74 -13.48
N PHE A 130 9.80 -7.19 -13.08
CA PHE A 130 8.60 -7.97 -12.77
C PHE A 130 8.07 -8.71 -13.99
N LYS A 131 7.82 -8.00 -15.10
CA LYS A 131 7.28 -8.61 -16.32
C LYS A 131 8.25 -9.64 -16.89
N THR A 132 9.54 -9.29 -16.96
CA THR A 132 10.56 -10.10 -17.62
C THR A 132 10.95 -11.33 -16.81
N HIS A 133 11.19 -11.18 -15.51
CA HIS A 133 11.78 -12.25 -14.68
C HIS A 133 10.79 -12.97 -13.77
N ILE A 134 9.59 -12.42 -13.54
CA ILE A 134 8.58 -13.03 -12.66
C ILE A 134 7.34 -13.44 -13.46
N MET A 135 6.70 -12.50 -14.17
CA MET A 135 5.45 -12.78 -14.88
C MET A 135 5.67 -13.73 -16.06
N LYS A 136 6.63 -13.42 -16.94
CA LYS A 136 6.84 -14.21 -18.16
C LYS A 136 7.13 -15.69 -17.86
N PRO A 137 8.07 -16.07 -16.98
CA PRO A 137 8.29 -17.48 -16.65
C PRO A 137 7.05 -18.16 -16.04
N THR A 138 6.28 -17.43 -15.23
CA THR A 138 5.05 -17.96 -14.62
C THR A 138 3.96 -18.21 -15.67
N LEU A 139 3.81 -17.31 -16.63
CA LEU A 139 2.87 -17.46 -17.76
C LEU A 139 3.31 -18.57 -18.72
N ASP A 140 4.63 -18.70 -18.96
CA ASP A 140 5.18 -19.81 -19.75
C ASP A 140 4.84 -21.16 -19.08
N ILE A 141 4.95 -21.26 -17.75
CA ILE A 141 4.52 -22.45 -17.00
C ILE A 141 3.01 -22.66 -17.12
N GLN A 142 2.20 -21.62 -16.93
CA GLN A 142 0.73 -21.68 -17.04
C GLN A 142 0.28 -22.21 -18.40
N SER A 143 0.99 -21.92 -19.49
CA SER A 143 0.65 -22.47 -20.81
C SER A 143 0.74 -24.00 -20.88
N ASN A 144 1.43 -24.63 -19.93
CA ASN A 144 1.68 -26.08 -19.88
C ASN A 144 0.94 -26.78 -18.73
N VAL A 145 0.25 -26.04 -17.85
CA VAL A 145 -0.43 -26.60 -16.66
C VAL A 145 -1.78 -25.94 -16.43
N ASP A 146 -2.73 -26.69 -15.90
CA ASP A 146 -4.09 -26.23 -15.60
C ASP A 146 -4.30 -25.89 -14.10
N TRP A 147 -3.37 -26.27 -13.23
CA TRP A 147 -3.47 -26.05 -11.79
C TRP A 147 -3.11 -24.62 -11.34
N LEU A 148 -2.65 -23.74 -12.23
CA LEU A 148 -2.42 -22.32 -11.94
C LEU A 148 -3.72 -21.53 -12.15
N LEU A 149 -4.49 -21.35 -11.08
CA LEU A 149 -5.86 -20.81 -11.14
C LEU A 149 -5.92 -19.27 -11.12
N SER A 150 -5.15 -18.63 -10.23
CA SER A 150 -5.06 -17.17 -10.15
C SER A 150 -3.62 -16.71 -9.95
N ILE A 151 -3.14 -15.87 -10.87
CA ILE A 151 -1.80 -15.29 -10.86
C ILE A 151 -1.85 -13.81 -11.23
N PHE A 152 -1.17 -12.97 -10.45
CA PHE A 152 -0.94 -11.53 -10.70
C PHE A 152 -2.16 -10.60 -10.77
N HIS A 153 -3.37 -11.05 -10.41
CA HIS A 153 -4.59 -10.21 -10.46
C HIS A 153 -5.42 -10.22 -9.16
N ASP A 154 -4.95 -10.91 -8.13
CA ASP A 154 -5.62 -11.03 -6.84
C ASP A 154 -4.61 -10.80 -5.69
N ASN A 155 -5.10 -10.73 -4.46
CA ASN A 155 -4.32 -10.50 -3.25
C ASN A 155 -3.35 -11.64 -2.94
N SER A 156 -3.62 -12.86 -3.44
CA SER A 156 -2.73 -14.02 -3.35
C SER A 156 -2.70 -14.84 -4.65
N GLY A 157 -1.69 -15.71 -4.79
CA GLY A 157 -1.65 -16.69 -5.86
C GLY A 157 -2.47 -17.93 -5.49
N VAL A 158 -3.24 -18.47 -6.44
CA VAL A 158 -4.10 -19.64 -6.20
C VAL A 158 -3.71 -20.79 -7.11
N ILE A 159 -3.51 -21.96 -6.50
CA ILE A 159 -3.27 -23.22 -7.21
C ILE A 159 -4.33 -24.27 -6.89
N ALA A 160 -4.68 -25.11 -7.87
CA ALA A 160 -5.51 -26.28 -7.63
C ALA A 160 -4.70 -27.31 -6.82
N TRP A 161 -5.30 -27.83 -5.74
CA TRP A 161 -4.71 -28.93 -4.97
C TRP A 161 -5.36 -30.27 -5.34
N ASN A 162 -6.69 -30.28 -5.47
CA ASN A 162 -7.49 -31.38 -6.00
C ASN A 162 -8.84 -30.85 -6.52
N ASP A 163 -9.74 -31.75 -6.94
CA ASP A 163 -11.03 -31.40 -7.53
C ASP A 163 -11.96 -30.60 -6.59
N GLU A 164 -11.73 -30.64 -5.27
CA GLU A 164 -12.56 -29.97 -4.26
C GLU A 164 -11.87 -28.75 -3.61
N TRP A 165 -10.54 -28.68 -3.65
CA TRP A 165 -9.75 -27.74 -2.86
C TRP A 165 -8.70 -27.01 -3.70
N SER A 166 -8.59 -25.71 -3.44
CA SER A 166 -7.50 -24.85 -3.93
C SER A 166 -6.66 -24.34 -2.76
N LEU A 167 -5.40 -24.01 -3.03
CA LEU A 167 -4.48 -23.43 -2.07
C LEU A 167 -4.16 -21.99 -2.45
N CYS A 168 -4.39 -21.07 -1.51
CA CYS A 168 -3.95 -19.69 -1.60
C CYS A 168 -2.54 -19.55 -1.01
N MET A 169 -1.65 -18.85 -1.70
CA MET A 169 -0.27 -18.65 -1.30
C MET A 169 0.11 -17.17 -1.42
N LYS A 170 0.67 -16.62 -0.32
CA LYS A 170 1.16 -15.26 -0.25
C LYS A 170 2.34 -15.18 0.71
N ALA A 171 3.31 -14.35 0.38
CA ALA A 171 4.38 -13.96 1.26
C ALA A 171 4.52 -12.43 1.22
N GLU A 172 4.72 -11.83 2.39
CA GLU A 172 4.93 -10.40 2.55
C GLU A 172 6.12 -10.14 3.48
N THR A 173 6.60 -8.91 3.47
CA THR A 173 7.64 -8.45 4.41
C THR A 173 7.16 -7.20 5.14
N HIS A 174 7.64 -6.99 6.36
CA HIS A 174 7.24 -5.84 7.18
C HIS A 174 8.45 -5.21 7.87
N ASN A 175 9.49 -4.93 7.08
CA ASN A 175 10.86 -4.69 7.55
C ASN A 175 11.01 -3.38 8.33
N SER A 176 10.67 -2.23 7.72
CA SER A 176 10.89 -0.92 8.34
C SER A 176 10.15 -0.75 9.68
N PRO A 177 8.87 -1.15 9.81
CA PRO A 177 8.18 -1.04 11.09
C PRO A 177 8.71 -2.05 12.12
N SER A 178 9.12 -3.26 11.70
CA SER A 178 9.73 -4.24 12.61
C SER A 178 11.11 -3.80 13.11
N ALA A 179 11.82 -2.97 12.35
CA ALA A 179 13.08 -2.38 12.80
C ALA A 179 12.85 -1.32 13.90
N LEU A 180 11.70 -0.62 13.90
CA LEU A 180 11.35 0.41 14.88
C LEU A 180 10.67 -0.20 16.13
N ASP A 181 9.70 -1.09 15.94
CA ASP A 181 9.02 -1.85 16.98
C ASP A 181 8.91 -3.33 16.55
N PRO A 182 9.82 -4.21 17.00
CA PRO A 182 9.86 -5.59 16.55
C PRO A 182 8.58 -6.38 16.83
N PHE A 183 7.92 -6.15 17.97
CA PHE A 183 6.71 -6.89 18.31
C PHE A 183 5.52 -6.36 17.52
N GLY A 184 5.31 -5.04 17.52
CA GLY A 184 4.23 -4.41 16.77
C GLY A 184 4.34 -4.68 15.27
N GLY A 185 5.53 -4.50 14.68
CA GLY A 185 5.80 -4.74 13.27
C GLY A 185 5.62 -6.20 12.83
N ALA A 186 6.09 -7.16 13.64
CA ALA A 186 5.88 -8.58 13.33
C ALA A 186 4.40 -8.96 13.43
N MET A 187 3.69 -8.47 14.45
CA MET A 187 2.27 -8.73 14.62
C MET A 187 1.44 -8.18 13.45
N THR A 188 1.67 -6.93 13.05
CA THR A 188 0.96 -6.30 11.92
C THR A 188 1.29 -6.97 10.58
N GLY A 189 2.54 -7.42 10.39
CA GLY A 189 2.94 -8.23 9.23
C GLY A 189 2.20 -9.57 9.16
N ILE A 190 2.14 -10.33 10.26
CA ILE A 190 1.44 -11.63 10.31
C ILE A 190 -0.06 -11.46 10.02
N VAL A 191 -0.71 -10.49 10.64
CA VAL A 191 -2.15 -10.29 10.40
C VAL A 191 -2.42 -9.66 9.03
N GLY A 192 -1.45 -8.96 8.43
CA GLY A 192 -1.51 -8.44 7.06
C GLY A 192 -1.64 -9.55 6.04
N VAL A 193 -0.64 -10.45 5.99
CA VAL A 193 -0.64 -11.58 5.05
C VAL A 193 -1.85 -12.51 5.22
N ASN A 194 -2.35 -12.67 6.46
CA ASN A 194 -3.57 -13.43 6.70
C ASN A 194 -4.80 -12.80 6.04
N ARG A 195 -4.90 -11.46 6.03
CA ARG A 195 -6.01 -10.77 5.37
C ARG A 195 -5.97 -10.93 3.85
N ASP A 196 -4.78 -10.95 3.24
CA ASP A 196 -4.66 -11.15 1.80
C ASP A 196 -5.20 -12.52 1.37
N ILE A 197 -4.85 -13.57 2.11
CA ILE A 197 -5.36 -14.93 1.87
C ILE A 197 -6.89 -14.97 2.05
N LEU A 198 -7.42 -14.33 3.09
CA LEU A 198 -8.87 -14.28 3.34
C LEU A 198 -9.63 -13.38 2.36
N GLY A 199 -8.94 -12.41 1.75
CA GLY A 199 -9.48 -11.51 0.74
C GLY A 199 -9.23 -11.97 -0.70
N THR A 200 -8.81 -13.21 -0.90
CA THR A 200 -8.65 -13.84 -2.22
C THR A 200 -9.97 -14.52 -2.64
N GLY A 201 -10.39 -14.33 -3.90
CA GLY A 201 -11.60 -14.93 -4.45
C GLY A 201 -12.55 -13.96 -5.16
#